data_AF-A0A1C6M344-F1
#
_entry.id   AF-A0A1C6M344-F1
#
_cell.length_a   1.000
_cell.length_b   1.000
_cell.length_c   1.000
_cell.angle_alpha   90.00
_cell.angle_beta   90.00
_cell.angle_gamma   90.00
#
_symmetry.space_group_name_H-M   'P 1'
#
loop_
_entity.id
_entity.type
_entity.pdbx_description
1 polymer ?
#
loop_
_entity_poly.entity_id
_entity_poly.type
_entity_poly.pdbx_seq_one_letter_code
_entity_poly.pdbx_strand_id
1 'polypeptide(L)' 'MLYLFDGGHLTESEFERVALQPDELAGFDFCEVRTWSDRTIPRLARRIAAAAAARRSRSVAYLEHGESVQPLN' A
#
# COMPACT_ATOMS: atom_id res chain seq x y z
N MET A 1 2.75 8.04 14.42
CA MET A 1 2.36 6.68 14.85
C MET A 1 1.65 5.97 13.70
N LEU A 2 1.77 4.64 13.61
CA LEU A 2 0.90 3.81 12.77
C LEU A 2 -0.03 3.03 13.71
N TYR A 3 -1.30 2.95 13.36
CA TYR A 3 -2.28 2.17 14.12
C TYR A 3 -2.81 1.09 13.20
N LEU A 4 -2.80 -0.14 13.68
CA LEU A 4 -3.51 -1.24 13.06
C LEU A 4 -4.88 -1.35 13.74
N PHE A 5 -5.94 -1.19 12.96
CA PHE A 5 -7.30 -1.40 13.43
C PHE A 5 -7.78 -2.75 12.93
N ASP A 6 -8.44 -3.51 13.80
CA ASP A 6 -9.06 -4.79 13.46
C ASP A 6 -10.15 -4.64 12.37
N GLY A 7 -10.81 -3.47 12.31
CA GLY A 7 -11.79 -3.14 11.27
C GLY A 7 -13.12 -3.91 11.38
N GLY A 8 -13.15 -5.01 12.14
CA GLY A 8 -14.31 -5.89 12.25
C GLY A 8 -14.62 -6.64 10.95
N HIS A 9 -15.78 -7.28 10.92
CA HIS A 9 -16.29 -8.00 9.75
C HIS A 9 -17.54 -7.31 9.20
N LEU A 10 -17.59 -7.16 7.88
CA LEU A 10 -18.82 -6.78 7.18
C LEU A 10 -19.77 -7.98 7.15
N THR A 11 -21.06 -7.73 7.39
CA THR A 11 -22.13 -8.68 7.09
C THR A 11 -22.30 -8.82 5.57
N GLU A 12 -22.97 -9.88 5.12
CA GLU A 12 -23.27 -10.10 3.69
C GLU A 12 -23.96 -8.87 3.07
N SER A 13 -24.97 -8.32 3.75
CA SER A 13 -25.72 -7.15 3.28
C SER A 13 -24.93 -5.84 3.31
N GLU A 14 -23.88 -5.74 4.13
CA GLU A 14 -22.93 -4.62 4.08
C GLU A 14 -21.96 -4.77 2.91
N PHE A 15 -21.46 -5.99 2.68
CA PHE A 15 -20.55 -6.28 1.58
C PHE A 15 -21.22 -6.06 0.22
N GLU A 16 -22.48 -6.49 0.05
CA GLU A 16 -23.26 -6.26 -1.17
C GLU A 16 -23.45 -4.78 -1.53
N ARG A 17 -23.30 -3.87 -0.56
CA ARG A 17 -23.37 -2.42 -0.77
C ARG A 17 -22.04 -1.79 -1.17
N VAL A 18 -20.93 -2.54 -1.12
CA VAL A 18 -19.62 -2.04 -1.54
C VAL A 18 -19.59 -1.97 -3.06
N ALA A 19 -19.65 -0.75 -3.59
CA ALA A 19 -19.54 -0.48 -5.01
C ALA A 19 -18.51 0.63 -5.27
N LEU A 20 -17.73 0.48 -6.33
CA LEU A 20 -16.84 1.54 -6.81
C LEU A 20 -17.69 2.75 -7.21
N GLN A 21 -17.46 3.90 -6.59
CA GLN A 21 -18.13 5.15 -6.97
C GLN A 21 -17.41 5.74 -8.18
N PRO A 22 -17.98 5.69 -9.40
CA PRO A 22 -17.30 6.14 -10.61
C PRO A 22 -16.96 7.63 -10.57
N ASP A 23 -17.78 8.43 -9.88
CA ASP A 23 -17.61 9.87 -9.77
C ASP A 23 -16.53 10.29 -8.76
N GLU A 24 -16.08 9.37 -7.89
CA GLU A 24 -14.96 9.62 -6.97
C GLU A 24 -13.59 9.39 -7.63
N LEU A 25 -13.52 8.55 -8.67
CA LEU A 25 -12.29 8.24 -9.38
C LEU A 25 -12.07 9.20 -10.55
N ALA A 26 -11.36 10.30 -10.30
CA ALA A 26 -11.01 11.28 -11.33
C ALA A 26 -10.08 10.74 -12.44
N GLY A 27 -9.36 9.64 -12.20
CA GLY A 27 -8.49 8.99 -13.18
C GLY A 27 -7.45 8.06 -12.54
N PHE A 28 -6.70 7.35 -13.38
CA PHE A 28 -5.56 6.52 -12.96
C PHE A 28 -4.46 6.53 -14.02
N ASP A 29 -3.22 6.26 -13.60
CA ASP A 29 -2.06 6.21 -14.47
C ASP A 29 -1.02 5.19 -13.94
N PHE A 30 -0.27 4.58 -14.84
CA PHE A 30 0.82 3.67 -14.50
C PHE A 30 2.14 4.44 -14.39
N CYS A 31 2.68 4.50 -13.19
CA CYS A 31 3.90 5.27 -12.90
C CYS A 31 5.09 4.36 -12.63
N GLU A 32 6.28 4.78 -13.06
CA GLU A 32 7.52 4.12 -12.64
C GLU A 32 7.73 4.26 -11.12
N VAL A 33 8.31 3.23 -10.50
CA VAL A 33 8.56 3.21 -9.04
C VAL A 33 9.38 4.42 -8.56
N ARG A 34 10.25 4.97 -9.43
CA ARG A 34 11.14 6.08 -9.09
C ARG A 34 10.43 7.43 -9.00
N THR A 35 9.26 7.59 -9.64
CA THR A 35 8.55 8.88 -9.70
C THR A 35 7.63 9.12 -8.50
N TRP A 36 7.51 8.15 -7.58
CA TRP A 36 6.57 8.25 -6.47
C TRP A 36 6.99 9.23 -5.38
N SER A 37 8.28 9.61 -5.30
CA SER A 37 8.70 10.69 -4.38
C SER A 37 7.94 12.00 -4.62
N ASP A 38 7.49 12.22 -5.85
CA ASP A 38 6.87 13.47 -6.29
C ASP A 38 5.34 13.38 -6.34
N ARG A 39 4.78 12.16 -6.19
CA ARG A 39 3.33 11.89 -6.29
C ARG A 39 2.67 11.49 -4.98
N THR A 40 3.44 11.23 -3.93
CA THR A 40 2.91 10.84 -2.63
C THR A 40 3.79 11.33 -1.50
N ILE A 41 3.31 11.25 -0.26
CA ILE A 41 4.07 11.67 0.91
C ILE A 41 5.33 10.78 1.12
N PRO A 42 6.43 11.31 1.71
CA PRO A 42 7.71 10.59 1.79
C PRO A 42 7.61 9.19 2.39
N ARG A 43 6.75 9.00 3.39
CA ARG A 43 6.52 7.70 4.02
C ARG A 43 5.98 6.66 3.03
N LEU A 44 5.03 7.05 2.18
CA LEU A 44 4.44 6.14 1.20
C LEU A 44 5.41 5.85 0.06
N ALA A 45 6.17 6.86 -0.39
CA ALA A 45 7.23 6.67 -1.40
C ALA A 45 8.25 5.62 -0.95
N ARG A 46 8.71 5.68 0.32
CA ARG A 46 9.61 4.66 0.89
C ARG A 46 8.99 3.26 0.87
N ARG A 47 7.73 3.13 1.29
CA ARG A 47 7.00 1.84 1.27
C ARG A 47 6.90 1.26 -0.12
N ILE A 48 6.57 2.06 -1.13
CA ILE A 48 6.47 1.61 -2.52
C ILE A 48 7.83 1.13 -3.02
N ALA A 49 8.91 1.88 -2.76
CA ALA A 49 10.26 1.51 -3.15
C ALA A 49 10.71 0.19 -2.50
N ALA A 50 10.49 0.03 -1.19
CA ALA A 50 10.83 -1.18 -0.45
C ALA A 50 10.00 -2.39 -0.90
N ALA A 51 8.70 -2.22 -1.17
CA ALA A 51 7.84 -3.27 -1.70
C ALA A 51 8.32 -3.73 -3.09
N ALA A 52 8.69 -2.78 -3.96
CA ALA A 52 9.24 -3.10 -5.27
C ALA A 52 10.57 -3.87 -5.15
N ALA A 53 11.41 -3.54 -4.16
CA ALA A 53 12.64 -4.30 -3.90
C ALA A 53 12.35 -5.73 -3.43
N ALA A 54 11.48 -5.90 -2.42
CA ALA A 54 11.08 -7.21 -1.89
C ALA A 54 10.48 -8.10 -2.99
N ARG A 55 9.63 -7.53 -3.86
CA ARG A 55 9.06 -8.24 -5.00
C ARG A 55 10.14 -8.75 -5.97
N ARG A 56 11.14 -7.92 -6.29
CA ARG A 56 12.26 -8.32 -7.16
C ARG A 56 13.11 -9.43 -6.54
N SER A 57 13.29 -9.42 -5.22
CA SER A 57 14.03 -10.45 -4.47
C SER A 57 13.19 -11.65 -4.07
N ARG A 58 11.90 -11.71 -4.45
CA ARG A 58 10.94 -12.76 -4.03
C ARG A 58 10.91 -12.96 -2.51
N SER A 59 11.00 -11.87 -1.76
CA SER A 59 10.93 -11.88 -0.29
C SER A 59 9.68 -11.17 0.20
N VAL A 60 9.34 -11.44 1.46
CA VAL A 60 8.28 -10.74 2.19
C VAL A 60 8.94 -9.74 3.13
N ALA A 61 8.41 -8.51 3.19
CA ALA A 61 8.89 -7.47 4.08
C ALA A 61 7.72 -6.78 4.79
N TYR A 62 7.85 -6.58 6.09
CA TYR A 62 6.92 -5.76 6.86
C TYR A 62 7.32 -4.29 6.75
N LEU A 63 6.52 -3.49 6.04
CA LEU A 63 6.90 -2.14 5.60
C LEU A 63 6.21 -1.02 6.39
N GLU A 64 5.97 -1.22 7.68
CA GLU A 64 5.37 -0.20 8.55
C GLU A 64 6.12 1.15 8.45
N HIS A 65 7.45 1.14 8.41
CA HIS A 65 8.26 2.36 8.23
C HIS A 65 8.78 2.57 6.80
N GLY A 66 8.50 1.62 5.90
CA GLY A 66 9.01 1.62 4.53
C GLY A 66 10.50 1.32 4.44
N GLU A 67 11.03 0.59 5.43
CA GLU A 67 12.43 0.21 5.51
C GLU A 67 12.59 -1.26 5.15
N SER A 68 13.71 -1.62 4.52
CA SER A 68 14.05 -3.02 4.28
C SER A 68 14.31 -3.70 5.61
N VAL A 69 13.47 -4.67 5.97
CA VAL A 69 13.74 -5.55 7.11
C VAL A 69 14.99 -6.36 6.77
N GLN A 70 16.06 -6.19 7.56
CA GLN A 70 17.19 -7.12 7.50
C GLN A 70 16.65 -8.52 7.80
N PRO A 71 17.03 -9.56 7.05
CA PRO A 71 16.60 -10.91 7.37
C PRO A 71 16.95 -11.23 8.83
N LEU A 72 16.03 -11.87 9.55
CA LEU A 72 16.30 -12.40 10.88
C LEU A 72 17.47 -13.37 10.75
N ASN A 73 18.59 -13.05 11.40
CA ASN A 73 19.77 -13.92 11.49
C ASN A 73 19.45 -15.18 12.29
#